data_AF-A0A948URB7-F1
#
_entry.id   AF-A0A948URB7-F1
#
_cell.length_a   1.000
_cell.length_b   1.000
_cell.length_c   1.000
_cell.angle_alpha   90.00
_cell.angle_beta   90.00
_cell.angle_gamma   90.00
#
_symmetry.space_group_name_H-M   'P 1'
#
loop_
_entity.id
_entity.type
_entity.pdbx_description
1 polymer ?
#
loop_
_entity_poly.entity_id
_entity_poly.type
_entity_poly.pdbx_seq_one_letter_code
_entity_poly.pdbx_strand_id
1 'polypeptide(L)' 'MSSIIKSVMKAIYNLSDEDNYNLYDAEDIAEYLGLRQEVVDETITLLIEARCVSECMNLHDDGIQTYCLTNKAIDMVELG' A
#
# COMPACT_ATOMS: atom_id res chain seq x y z
N MET A 1 -11.87 -9.10 7.83
CA MET A 1 -10.76 -8.59 7.00
C MET A 1 -9.74 -9.70 6.88
N SER A 2 -9.44 -10.16 5.65
CA SER A 2 -8.42 -11.20 5.42
C SER A 2 -7.08 -10.76 6.03
N SER A 3 -6.33 -11.69 6.65
CA SER A 3 -5.04 -11.39 7.31
C SER A 3 -4.07 -10.66 6.39
N ILE A 4 -4.11 -10.97 5.09
CA ILE A 4 -3.26 -10.39 4.06
C ILE A 4 -3.56 -8.91 3.85
N ILE A 5 -4.84 -8.52 3.81
CA ILE A 5 -5.26 -7.12 3.61
C ILE A 5 -4.70 -6.24 4.73
N LYS A 6 -4.78 -6.71 5.98
CA LYS A 6 -4.22 -5.99 7.13
C LYS A 6 -2.70 -5.87 7.03
N SER A 7 -2.02 -6.93 6.62
CA SER A 7 -0.56 -6.91 6.45
C SER A 7 -0.13 -5.93 5.35
N VAL A 8 -0.82 -5.91 4.20
CA VAL A 8 -0.54 -4.96 3.11
C VAL A 8 -0.80 -3.53 3.54
N MET A 9 -1.92 -3.25 4.23
CA MET A 9 -2.17 -1.91 4.78
C MET A 9 -1.10 -1.46 5.77
N LYS A 10 -0.65 -2.35 6.68
CA LYS A 10 0.44 -2.04 7.63
C LYS A 10 1.77 -1.84 6.92
N ALA A 11 2.07 -2.60 5.87
CA ALA A 11 3.27 -2.39 5.07
C ALA A 11 3.25 -1.02 4.40
N ILE A 12 2.17 -0.66 3.70
CA ILE A 12 2.02 0.67 3.08
C ILE A 12 2.19 1.77 4.14
N TYR A 13 1.54 1.64 5.30
CA TYR A 13 1.65 2.62 6.39
C TYR A 13 3.11 2.77 6.89
N ASN A 14 3.78 1.67 7.20
CA ASN A 14 5.16 1.68 7.71
C ASN A 14 6.17 2.20 6.69
N LEU A 15 5.89 1.97 5.41
CA LEU A 15 6.76 2.36 4.30
C LEU A 15 6.50 3.81 3.87
N SER A 16 5.32 4.37 4.13
CA SER A 16 4.95 5.75 3.75
C SER A 16 5.46 6.83 4.73
N ASP A 17 6.48 6.56 5.54
CA ASP A 17 6.91 7.46 6.61
C ASP A 17 7.27 8.87 6.08
N GLU A 18 6.73 9.90 6.74
CA GLU A 18 6.77 11.32 6.32
C GLU A 18 8.22 11.84 6.18
N ASP A 19 9.16 11.22 6.88
CA ASP A 19 10.56 11.64 6.93
C ASP A 19 11.39 11.16 5.72
N ASN A 20 10.96 10.12 5.00
CA ASN A 20 11.82 9.49 3.99
C ASN A 20 11.38 9.66 2.54
N TYR A 21 10.15 10.09 2.24
CA TYR A 21 9.63 10.16 0.86
C TYR A 21 9.90 8.88 0.03
N ASN A 22 10.14 7.75 0.70
CA ASN A 22 10.39 6.51 0.02
C ASN A 22 9.02 6.04 -0.44
N LEU A 23 8.78 6.18 -1.74
CA LEU A 23 7.57 5.74 -2.38
C LEU A 23 7.83 4.32 -2.87
N TYR A 24 7.12 3.37 -2.28
CA TYR A 24 7.32 1.95 -2.53
C TYR A 24 6.23 1.43 -3.46
N ASP A 25 6.64 0.58 -4.40
CA ASP A 25 5.73 -0.05 -5.34
C ASP A 25 5.22 -1.41 -4.82
N ALA A 26 4.45 -2.12 -5.64
CA ALA A 26 3.91 -3.42 -5.27
C ALA A 26 4.99 -4.52 -5.11
N GLU A 27 6.12 -4.40 -5.81
CA GLU A 27 7.24 -5.34 -5.71
C GLU A 27 7.95 -5.17 -4.36
N ASP A 28 8.22 -3.93 -3.95
CA ASP A 28 8.80 -3.61 -2.65
C ASP A 28 7.93 -4.14 -1.49
N ILE A 29 6.61 -3.92 -1.58
CA ILE A 29 5.65 -4.39 -0.56
C ILE A 29 5.62 -5.92 -0.52
N ALA A 30 5.71 -6.58 -1.68
CA ALA A 30 5.74 -8.04 -1.76
C ALA A 30 7.01 -8.62 -1.14
N GLU A 31 8.16 -8.01 -1.41
CA GLU A 31 9.44 -8.41 -0.80
C GLU A 31 9.39 -8.22 0.73
N TYR A 32 8.93 -7.06 1.20
CA TYR A 32 8.80 -6.76 2.63
C TYR A 32 7.92 -7.78 3.36
N LEU A 33 6.84 -8.24 2.74
CA LEU A 33 5.90 -9.19 3.32
C LEU A 33 6.25 -10.67 3.05
N GLY A 34 7.25 -10.95 2.20
CA GLY A 34 7.56 -12.30 1.73
C GLY A 34 6.40 -12.93 0.95
N LEU A 35 5.63 -12.12 0.22
CA LEU A 35 4.47 -12.54 -0.57
C LEU A 35 4.80 -12.57 -2.07
N ARG A 36 3.94 -13.22 -2.85
CA ARG A 36 3.98 -13.08 -4.30
C ARG A 36 3.41 -11.71 -4.69
N GLN A 37 4.06 -11.00 -5.61
CA GLN A 37 3.62 -9.70 -6.12
C GLN A 37 2.15 -9.71 -6.57
N GLU A 38 1.72 -10.75 -7.28
CA GLU A 38 0.32 -10.95 -7.71
C GLU A 38 -0.69 -10.79 -6.56
N VAL A 39 -0.36 -11.29 -5.36
CA VAL A 39 -1.25 -11.21 -4.19
C VAL A 39 -1.32 -9.78 -3.66
N VAL A 40 -0.21 -9.05 -3.73
CA VAL A 40 -0.14 -7.64 -3.34
C VAL A 40 -0.92 -6.79 -4.35
N ASP A 41 -0.75 -7.03 -5.65
CA ASP A 41 -1.50 -6.34 -6.72
C ASP A 41 -3.01 -6.51 -6.59
N GLU A 42 -3.47 -7.75 -6.39
CA GLU A 42 -4.88 -8.05 -6.12
C GLU A 42 -5.38 -7.32 -4.87
N THR A 43 -4.56 -7.28 -3.82
CA THR A 43 -4.92 -6.61 -2.56
C THR A 43 -4.98 -5.10 -2.71
N ILE A 44 -4.02 -4.49 -3.41
CA ILE A 44 -3.99 -3.06 -3.71
C ILE A 44 -5.21 -2.68 -4.54
N THR A 45 -5.55 -3.48 -5.56
CA THR A 45 -6.77 -3.26 -6.38
C THR A 45 -8.03 -3.20 -5.51
N LEU A 46 -8.19 -4.15 -4.58
CA LEU A 46 -9.32 -4.14 -3.63
C LEU A 46 -9.29 -2.91 -2.70
N LEU A 47 -8.11 -2.48 -2.26
CA LEU A 47 -7.96 -1.30 -1.41
C LEU A 47 -8.30 -0.01 -2.18
N ILE A 48 -7.99 0.07 -3.47
CA ILE A 48 -8.38 1.19 -4.35
C ILE A 48 -9.90 1.24 -4.47
N GLU A 49 -10.54 0.12 -4.80
CA GLU A 49 -12.01 0.03 -4.89
C GLU A 49 -12.69 0.41 -3.58
N ALA A 50 -12.10 0.02 -2.44
CA ALA A 50 -12.57 0.37 -1.10
C ALA A 50 -12.24 1.81 -0.66
N ARG A 51 -11.49 2.58 -1.47
CA ARG A 51 -10.99 3.94 -1.16
C ARG A 51 -10.11 4.00 0.10
N CYS A 52 -9.36 2.93 0.35
CA CYS A 52 -8.42 2.82 1.45
C CYS A 52 -7.01 3.28 1.08
N VAL A 53 -6.67 3.30 -0.20
CA VAL A 53 -5.38 3.81 -0.71
C VAL A 53 -5.60 4.92 -1.73
N SER A 54 -4.61 5.78 -1.88
CA SER A 54 -4.49 6.76 -2.96
C SER A 54 -3.18 6.53 -3.70
N GLU A 55 -3.21 6.68 -5.02
CA GLU A 55 -2.01 6.70 -5.84
C GLU A 55 -1.23 7.99 -5.57
N CYS A 56 0.08 7.87 -5.36
CA CYS A 56 1.00 9.01 -5.15
C CYS A 56 1.77 9.36 -6.43
N MET A 57 2.26 8.35 -7.13
CA MET A 57 2.89 8.47 -8.46
C MET A 57 2.19 7.54 -9.43
N ASN A 58 2.10 7.97 -10.68
CA ASN A 58 1.51 7.18 -11.74
C ASN A 58 2.61 6.58 -12.63
N LEU A 59 2.48 5.29 -12.96
CA LEU A 59 3.44 4.62 -13.84
C LEU A 59 3.66 5.34 -15.17
N HIS A 60 2.60 5.94 -15.73
CA HIS A 60 2.64 6.60 -17.03
C HIS A 60 3.36 7.95 -17.00
N ASP A 61 3.23 8.70 -15.91
CA ASP A 61 3.76 10.06 -15.79
C ASP A 61 5.13 10.09 -15.09
N ASP A 62 5.32 9.22 -14.09
CA ASP A 62 6.48 9.23 -13.19
C ASP A 62 7.41 8.02 -13.38
N GLY A 63 6.96 6.98 -14.12
CA GLY A 63 7.74 5.76 -14.36
C GLY A 63 7.72 4.76 -13.20
N ILE A 64 7.01 5.06 -12.11
CA ILE A 64 6.77 4.18 -10.95
C ILE A 64 5.34 4.39 -10.45
N GLN A 65 4.70 3.33 -9.95
CA GLN A 65 3.37 3.41 -9.34
C GLN A 65 3.46 3.12 -7.85
N THR A 66 3.05 4.10 -7.04
CA THR A 66 3.23 4.04 -5.58
C THR A 66 1.96 4.46 -4.87
N TYR A 67 1.78 3.98 -3.65
CA TYR A 67 0.51 4.08 -2.94
C TYR A 67 0.70 4.57 -1.51
N CYS A 68 -0.22 5.41 -1.03
CA CYS A 68 -0.33 5.77 0.38
C CYS A 68 -1.72 5.42 0.91
N LEU A 69 -1.85 5.24 2.23
CA LEU A 69 -3.15 5.05 2.86
C LEU A 69 -3.92 6.38 2.90
N THR A 70 -5.24 6.33 2.75
CA THR A 70 -6.09 7.48 3.07
C THR A 70 -6.18 7.68 4.58
N ASN A 71 -6.46 8.89 5.07
CA ASN A 71 -6.61 9.17 6.52
C ASN A 71 -7.55 8.17 7.22
N LYS A 72 -8.67 7.82 6.57
CA LYS A 72 -9.62 6.83 7.09
C LYS A 72 -9.00 5.42 7.21
N ALA A 73 -8.13 5.04 6.29
CA ALA A 73 -7.42 3.77 6.32
C ALA A 73 -6.27 3.77 7.33
N ILE A 74 -5.62 4.91 7.54
CA ILE A 74 -4.65 5.11 8.62
C ILE A 74 -5.33 4.87 9.97
N ASP A 75 -6.47 5.50 10.23
CA ASP A 75 -7.25 5.26 11.45
C ASP A 75 -7.57 3.77 11.66
N MET A 76 -7.89 3.05 10.58
CA MET A 76 -8.15 1.60 10.64
C MET A 76 -6.91 0.74 10.97
N VAL A 77 -5.72 1.22 10.62
CA VAL A 77 -4.43 0.57 10.93
C VAL A 77 -3.99 0.88 12.35
N GLU A 78 -4.12 2.14 12.79
CA GLU A 78 -3.71 2.61 14.11
C GLU A 78 -4.64 2.14 15.23
N LEU A 79 -5.95 2.07 14.95
CA LEU A 79 -6.95 1.50 15.89
C LEU A 79 -6.99 -0.05 15.85
N GLY A 80 -6.10 -0.68 15.06
CA GLY A 80 -6.13 -2.09 14.64
C GLY A 80 -5.08 -3.02 15.25
#